data_AF-A0A7S1EYV0-F1
#
_entry.id   AF-A0A7S1EYV0-F1
#
_cell.length_a   1.000
_cell.length_b   1.000
_cell.length_c   1.000
_cell.angle_alpha   90.00
_cell.angle_beta   90.00
_cell.angle_gamma   90.00
#
_symmetry.space_group_name_H-M   'P 1'
#
loop_
_entity.id
_entity.type
_entity.pdbx_description
1 polymer ?
#
loop_
_entity_poly.entity_id
_entity_poly.type
_entity_poly.pdbx_seq_one_letter_code
_entity_poly.pdbx_strand_id
1 'polypeptide(L)'
;YGVFALLGLSLSLELRLGRGSSDAHQLEEPRPRPWEYWRLCGGSFACPELQRYGDASADSQAASRFLIFNSWSAGFNNERDSVELAFAFAWAWNRTLVLPNHMDGSGRFFVNDTWDVDAMKEAVRVMSADEFLEHVHQHPDLFGLDQGGLSQLAIIDANHNHPSWLDNVDTIGRKILDGFDPNTCVVGDVPSAVKDPEYSRRLASFAEGRNSIVMSQEDIDATVVWIPKAKLLGNFYGSVFLGNNFRTWQLRKAVRRAVRLRREYFVAAEAALASVQLTPGTFGAMHIRQDDWSHQFMNMYLNASDPEKFLDTPTVNDFLGSHGKMYLAVQLSGTEAHNVQQKLLPYVKSKMRQPKQIVMLEDVGLAIKAQVAGGMKFPDAIVEMLICAQARTFVGNWGSTFTGYIQRLRGYMPAVLDSRHLFFDASQDDKGSYPSWKKADENAEVSLMREWPEGAQFRTLRPSLISDHARHSSQP
;
A
#
# COMPACT_ATOMS: atom_id res chain seq x y z
N TYR A 1 -4.16 18.29 -61.11
CA TYR A 1 -5.02 19.12 -60.25
C TYR A 1 -6.35 18.41 -60.11
N GLY A 2 -6.64 17.89 -58.91
CA GLY A 2 -7.96 17.45 -58.41
C GLY A 2 -8.80 16.48 -59.25
N VAL A 3 -9.15 15.32 -58.67
CA VAL A 3 -10.53 14.83 -58.46
C VAL A 3 -10.46 13.39 -57.93
N PHE A 4 -11.06 13.19 -56.75
CA PHE A 4 -11.31 11.89 -56.09
C PHE A 4 -12.42 11.14 -56.83
N ALA A 5 -12.27 9.83 -57.02
CA ALA A 5 -13.33 8.93 -57.46
C ALA A 5 -13.56 7.84 -56.39
N LEU A 6 -14.80 7.84 -55.88
CA LEU A 6 -15.43 6.82 -55.04
C LEU A 6 -15.65 5.52 -55.83
N LEU A 7 -15.33 4.37 -55.24
CA LEU A 7 -15.97 3.10 -55.56
C LEU A 7 -16.23 2.33 -54.26
N GLY A 8 -17.52 2.26 -53.90
CA GLY A 8 -18.04 1.39 -52.85
C GLY A 8 -18.23 -0.03 -53.38
N LEU A 9 -17.75 -1.01 -52.61
CA LEU A 9 -18.00 -2.43 -52.82
C LEU A 9 -18.72 -2.96 -51.58
N SER A 10 -20.02 -3.20 -51.75
CA SER A 10 -20.84 -3.98 -50.83
C SER A 10 -20.64 -5.46 -51.17
N LEU A 11 -20.14 -6.24 -50.21
CA LEU A 11 -20.06 -7.69 -50.30
C LEU A 11 -20.81 -8.28 -49.10
N SER A 12 -22.00 -8.78 -49.39
CA SER A 12 -22.81 -9.62 -48.51
C SER A 12 -22.11 -10.97 -48.33
N LEU A 13 -21.78 -11.32 -47.09
CA LEU A 13 -21.29 -12.66 -46.74
C LEU A 13 -22.30 -13.33 -45.80
N GLU A 14 -23.02 -14.31 -46.34
CA GLU A 14 -23.90 -15.21 -45.59
C GLU A 14 -23.09 -16.09 -44.64
N LEU A 15 -23.32 -15.95 -43.33
CA LEU A 15 -22.76 -16.81 -42.29
C LEU A 15 -23.65 -18.05 -42.11
N ARG A 16 -23.15 -19.21 -42.57
CA ARG A 16 -23.68 -20.53 -42.25
C ARG A 16 -23.45 -20.82 -40.76
N LEU A 17 -24.54 -20.87 -40.00
CA LEU A 17 -24.57 -21.36 -38.61
C LEU A 17 -24.36 -22.88 -38.60
N GLY A 18 -23.12 -23.32 -38.40
CA GLY A 18 -22.81 -24.67 -37.96
C GLY A 18 -23.09 -24.82 -36.47
N ARG A 19 -24.04 -25.69 -36.10
CA ARG A 19 -24.20 -26.22 -34.74
C ARG A 19 -22.98 -27.11 -34.43
N GLY A 20 -21.93 -26.50 -33.89
CA GLY A 20 -20.83 -27.20 -33.23
C GLY A 20 -21.21 -27.48 -31.77
N SER A 21 -20.98 -28.71 -31.32
CA SER A 21 -21.15 -29.14 -29.93
C SER A 21 -20.36 -28.25 -28.99
N SER A 22 -21.04 -27.74 -27.97
CA SER A 22 -20.46 -27.03 -26.84
C SER A 22 -19.67 -28.00 -25.96
N ASP A 23 -18.46 -28.36 -26.39
CA ASP A 23 -17.42 -28.76 -25.44
C ASP A 23 -17.05 -27.48 -24.70
N ALA A 24 -17.71 -27.29 -23.55
CA ALA A 24 -17.32 -26.31 -22.56
C ALA A 24 -15.89 -26.68 -22.13
N HIS A 25 -14.90 -26.09 -22.81
CA HIS A 25 -13.60 -25.85 -22.22
C HIS A 25 -13.87 -25.13 -20.91
N GLN A 26 -13.89 -25.89 -19.82
CA GLN A 26 -13.64 -25.35 -18.50
C GLN A 26 -12.27 -24.68 -18.63
N LEU A 27 -12.29 -23.37 -18.90
CA LEU A 27 -11.14 -22.52 -18.76
C LEU A 27 -10.70 -22.73 -17.31
N GLU A 28 -9.66 -23.54 -17.10
CA GLU A 28 -9.06 -23.70 -15.79
C GLU A 28 -8.86 -22.29 -15.25
N GLU A 29 -9.52 -21.98 -14.14
CA GLU A 29 -9.33 -20.68 -13.53
C GLU A 29 -7.83 -20.49 -13.32
N PRO A 30 -7.23 -19.42 -13.89
CA PRO A 30 -5.80 -19.27 -13.86
C PRO A 30 -5.37 -19.25 -12.40
N ARG A 31 -4.49 -20.20 -12.04
CA ARG A 31 -3.98 -20.29 -10.67
C ARG A 31 -3.49 -18.90 -10.25
N PRO A 32 -3.95 -18.40 -9.10
CA PRO A 32 -3.55 -17.08 -8.63
C PRO A 32 -2.03 -16.93 -8.62
N ARG A 33 -1.56 -15.79 -9.14
CA ARG A 33 -0.13 -15.53 -9.27
C ARG A 33 0.49 -15.41 -7.86
N PRO A 34 1.77 -15.76 -7.67
CA PRO A 34 2.40 -15.69 -6.35
C PRO A 34 2.47 -14.28 -5.74
N TRP A 35 2.25 -13.22 -6.52
CA TRP A 35 2.17 -11.84 -6.03
C TRP A 35 0.72 -11.40 -5.70
N GLU A 36 -0.31 -12.20 -6.01
CA GLU A 36 -1.71 -11.96 -5.64
C GLU A 36 -1.96 -12.33 -4.16
N TYR A 37 -1.18 -11.74 -3.24
CA TYR A 37 -1.20 -12.08 -1.81
C TYR A 37 -2.58 -11.93 -1.15
N TRP A 38 -3.44 -11.09 -1.70
CA TRP A 38 -4.81 -10.88 -1.20
C TRP A 38 -5.72 -12.10 -1.40
N ARG A 39 -5.33 -13.02 -2.28
CA ARG A 39 -6.01 -14.32 -2.49
C ARG A 39 -5.49 -15.42 -1.57
N LEU A 40 -4.53 -15.12 -0.69
CA LEU A 40 -3.88 -16.10 0.17
C LEU A 40 -4.25 -15.92 1.65
N CYS A 41 -4.66 -17.03 2.27
CA CYS A 41 -5.01 -17.10 3.69
C CYS A 41 -4.46 -18.40 4.29
N GLY A 42 -3.57 -18.29 5.29
CA GLY A 42 -2.99 -19.47 5.96
C GLY A 42 -2.29 -20.44 5.01
N GLY A 43 -1.77 -19.95 3.88
CA GLY A 43 -1.16 -20.74 2.82
C GLY A 43 -2.08 -21.55 1.92
N SER A 44 -3.38 -21.29 2.01
CA SER A 44 -4.35 -21.74 1.02
C SER A 44 -4.84 -20.57 0.17
N PHE A 45 -5.19 -20.86 -1.09
CA PHE A 45 -5.92 -19.93 -1.96
C PHE A 45 -7.42 -19.91 -1.64
N ALA A 46 -7.90 -20.79 -0.76
CA ALA A 46 -9.25 -20.74 -0.20
C ALA A 46 -9.26 -19.80 1.00
N CYS A 47 -9.39 -18.50 0.73
CA CYS A 47 -9.60 -17.52 1.79
C CYS A 47 -11.03 -17.61 2.33
N PRO A 48 -11.24 -17.62 3.66
CA PRO A 48 -12.56 -17.32 4.20
C PRO A 48 -12.97 -15.91 3.75
N GLU A 49 -14.28 -15.71 3.67
CA GLU A 49 -14.88 -14.42 3.34
C GLU A 49 -14.28 -13.32 4.23
N LEU A 50 -14.09 -12.14 3.64
CA LEU A 50 -13.56 -11.02 4.39
C LEU A 50 -14.61 -10.59 5.42
N GLN A 51 -14.22 -10.56 6.70
CA GLN A 51 -15.13 -10.11 7.73
C GLN A 51 -15.47 -8.63 7.49
N ARG A 52 -16.74 -8.36 7.20
CA ARG A 52 -17.28 -7.00 7.13
C ARG A 52 -17.25 -6.36 8.52
N TYR A 53 -17.12 -5.04 8.55
CA TYR A 53 -17.15 -4.27 9.80
C TYR A 53 -18.45 -4.51 10.59
N GLY A 54 -18.32 -4.51 11.91
CA GLY A 54 -19.44 -4.59 12.85
C GLY A 54 -20.27 -5.87 12.81
N ASP A 55 -21.50 -5.79 13.30
CA ASP A 55 -22.49 -6.87 13.35
C ASP A 55 -23.55 -6.70 12.25
N ALA A 56 -24.67 -7.44 12.34
CA ALA A 56 -25.75 -7.35 11.36
C ALA A 56 -26.38 -5.94 11.23
N SER A 57 -26.18 -5.05 12.21
CA SER A 57 -26.66 -3.67 12.17
C SER A 57 -25.68 -2.70 11.51
N ALA A 58 -24.44 -3.13 11.25
CA ALA A 58 -23.37 -2.27 10.77
C ALA A 58 -23.69 -1.60 9.42
N ASP A 59 -24.35 -2.31 8.51
CA ASP A 59 -24.80 -1.74 7.23
C ASP A 59 -25.82 -0.62 7.43
N SER A 60 -26.75 -0.79 8.38
CA SER A 60 -27.74 0.24 8.70
C SER A 60 -27.09 1.47 9.34
N GLN A 61 -26.10 1.27 10.21
CA GLN A 61 -25.34 2.37 10.83
C GLN A 61 -24.52 3.13 9.79
N ALA A 62 -23.83 2.41 8.90
CA ALA A 62 -23.01 3.01 7.87
C ALA A 62 -23.85 3.74 6.80
N ALA A 63 -25.13 3.38 6.62
CA ALA A 63 -26.03 4.11 5.75
C ALA A 63 -26.28 5.56 6.22
N SER A 64 -26.04 5.87 7.50
CA SER A 64 -26.23 7.21 8.08
C SER A 64 -25.00 7.76 8.80
N ARG A 65 -23.84 7.09 8.72
CA ARG A 65 -22.60 7.47 9.40
C ARG A 65 -21.43 7.40 8.44
N PHE A 66 -20.75 8.52 8.27
CA PHE A 66 -19.70 8.72 7.26
C PHE A 66 -18.37 9.06 7.92
N LEU A 67 -17.29 8.60 7.30
CA LEU A 67 -15.93 9.02 7.59
C LEU A 67 -15.35 9.71 6.36
N ILE A 68 -15.06 10.99 6.52
CA ILE A 68 -14.32 11.81 5.56
C ILE A 68 -12.90 11.98 6.09
N PHE A 69 -11.92 11.91 5.21
CA PHE A 69 -10.54 12.21 5.57
C PHE A 69 -9.87 13.03 4.50
N ASN A 70 -8.90 13.85 4.90
CA ASN A 70 -7.92 14.39 3.99
C ASN A 70 -6.59 13.71 4.27
N SER A 71 -5.86 13.45 3.20
CA SER A 71 -4.54 12.86 3.33
C SER A 71 -3.54 13.85 3.93
N TRP A 72 -2.31 13.37 4.10
CA TRP A 72 -1.21 14.23 4.51
C TRP A 72 -0.81 15.29 3.47
N SER A 73 -1.06 15.06 2.17
CA SER A 73 -0.52 15.83 1.05
C SER A 73 1.03 15.81 0.97
N ALA A 74 1.61 14.62 1.00
CA ALA A 74 3.04 14.36 0.76
C ALA A 74 3.25 13.36 -0.40
N GLY A 75 4.37 12.62 -0.36
CA GLY A 75 4.67 11.59 -1.35
C GLY A 75 3.72 10.40 -1.26
N PHE A 76 3.61 9.65 -2.36
CA PHE A 76 2.65 8.55 -2.53
C PHE A 76 2.50 7.60 -1.32
N ASN A 77 3.61 7.17 -0.71
CA ASN A 77 3.55 6.22 0.40
C ASN A 77 2.88 6.81 1.65
N ASN A 78 3.02 8.12 1.88
CA ASN A 78 2.33 8.82 2.96
C ASN A 78 0.82 8.93 2.67
N GLU A 79 0.48 9.15 1.40
CA GLU A 79 -0.91 9.16 0.92
C GLU A 79 -1.57 7.79 1.10
N ARG A 80 -0.85 6.71 0.75
CA ARG A 80 -1.30 5.34 0.98
C ARG A 80 -1.55 5.09 2.47
N ASP A 81 -0.62 5.47 3.34
CA ASP A 81 -0.80 5.30 4.78
C ASP A 81 -2.05 6.03 5.29
N SER A 82 -2.38 7.20 4.72
CA SER A 82 -3.63 7.89 5.01
C SER A 82 -4.86 7.10 4.58
N VAL A 83 -4.87 6.48 3.39
CA VAL A 83 -5.97 5.60 2.95
C VAL A 83 -6.12 4.40 3.88
N GLU A 84 -5.02 3.74 4.22
CA GLU A 84 -5.05 2.54 5.07
C GLU A 84 -5.56 2.86 6.48
N LEU A 85 -5.14 3.98 7.06
CA LEU A 85 -5.66 4.46 8.35
C LEU A 85 -7.14 4.83 8.27
N ALA A 86 -7.55 5.59 7.25
CA ALA A 86 -8.95 5.97 7.08
C ALA A 86 -9.85 4.75 6.89
N PHE A 87 -9.40 3.76 6.10
CA PHE A 87 -10.07 2.47 5.98
C PHE A 87 -10.13 1.74 7.32
N ALA A 88 -9.03 1.71 8.07
CA ALA A 88 -8.99 1.05 9.36
C ALA A 88 -9.97 1.69 10.37
N PHE A 89 -10.08 3.01 10.36
CA PHE A 89 -11.04 3.76 11.16
C PHE A 89 -12.49 3.52 10.71
N ALA A 90 -12.77 3.54 9.41
CA ALA A 90 -14.09 3.20 8.89
C ALA A 90 -14.52 1.79 9.32
N TRP A 91 -13.60 0.82 9.25
CA TRP A 91 -13.84 -0.54 9.69
C TRP A 91 -14.04 -0.63 11.21
N ALA A 92 -13.23 0.07 12.01
CA ALA A 92 -13.31 0.03 13.46
C ALA A 92 -14.59 0.67 14.00
N TRP A 93 -15.03 1.77 13.38
CA TRP A 93 -16.14 2.61 13.83
C TRP A 93 -17.46 2.40 13.08
N ASN A 94 -17.52 1.40 12.21
CA ASN A 94 -18.69 1.05 11.40
C ASN A 94 -19.24 2.22 10.56
N ARG A 95 -18.35 2.94 9.85
CA ARG A 95 -18.71 4.10 9.03
C ARG A 95 -18.55 3.79 7.54
N THR A 96 -19.38 4.43 6.70
CA THR A 96 -19.11 4.52 5.27
C THR A 96 -17.84 5.34 5.07
N LEU A 97 -16.83 4.76 4.43
CA LEU A 97 -15.62 5.46 4.02
C LEU A 97 -15.91 6.28 2.77
N VAL A 98 -15.74 7.60 2.86
CA VAL A 98 -15.85 8.49 1.70
C VAL A 98 -14.45 8.74 1.15
N LEU A 99 -14.20 8.24 -0.06
CA LEU A 99 -12.91 8.38 -0.74
C LEU A 99 -12.88 9.66 -1.57
N PRO A 100 -11.82 10.48 -1.45
CA PRO A 100 -11.67 11.64 -2.31
C PRO A 100 -11.39 11.24 -3.76
N ASN A 101 -11.66 12.13 -4.71
CA ASN A 101 -11.30 11.90 -6.10
C ASN A 101 -9.78 11.83 -6.29
N HIS A 102 -9.04 12.65 -5.54
CA HIS A 102 -7.59 12.65 -5.48
C HIS A 102 -7.09 12.66 -4.03
N MET A 103 -5.97 11.99 -3.80
CA MET A 103 -5.40 11.88 -2.46
C MET A 103 -4.59 13.11 -2.09
N ASP A 104 -3.69 13.56 -2.96
CA ASP A 104 -2.81 14.68 -2.66
C ASP A 104 -3.32 15.99 -3.24
N GLY A 105 -2.92 17.11 -2.63
CA GLY A 105 -3.27 18.44 -3.13
C GLY A 105 -2.71 18.77 -4.52
N SER A 106 -1.92 17.89 -5.13
CA SER A 106 -1.39 18.04 -6.49
C SER A 106 -2.26 17.37 -7.56
N GLY A 107 -3.19 16.50 -7.16
CA GLY A 107 -4.02 15.75 -8.10
C GLY A 107 -3.22 14.70 -8.86
N ARG A 108 -2.08 14.24 -8.32
CA ARG A 108 -1.28 13.19 -8.95
C ARG A 108 -1.89 11.82 -8.71
N PHE A 109 -2.49 11.61 -7.54
CA PHE A 109 -2.95 10.28 -7.09
C PHE A 109 -4.46 10.22 -7.04
N PHE A 110 -5.08 9.74 -8.12
CA PHE A 110 -6.51 9.48 -8.16
C PHE A 110 -6.83 8.16 -7.47
N VAL A 111 -7.89 8.13 -6.67
CA VAL A 111 -8.18 6.94 -5.87
C VAL A 111 -8.54 5.74 -6.74
N ASN A 112 -9.46 5.93 -7.70
CA ASN A 112 -9.91 4.88 -8.60
C ASN A 112 -8.84 4.41 -9.60
N ASP A 113 -7.80 5.22 -9.83
CA ASP A 113 -6.69 4.86 -10.71
C ASP A 113 -5.63 4.04 -9.98
N THR A 114 -5.58 4.15 -8.64
CA THR A 114 -4.49 3.60 -7.84
C THR A 114 -4.92 2.36 -7.04
N TRP A 115 -6.08 2.41 -6.39
CA TRP A 115 -6.57 1.35 -5.50
C TRP A 115 -7.68 0.53 -6.14
N ASP A 116 -7.76 -0.74 -5.74
CA ASP A 116 -8.88 -1.62 -6.03
C ASP A 116 -10.04 -1.29 -5.08
N VAL A 117 -10.86 -0.31 -5.46
CA VAL A 117 -11.97 0.18 -4.62
C VAL A 117 -13.05 -0.88 -4.43
N ASP A 118 -13.23 -1.79 -5.39
CA ASP A 118 -14.17 -2.89 -5.24
C ASP A 118 -13.71 -3.87 -4.16
N ALA A 119 -12.40 -4.13 -4.05
CA ALA A 119 -11.86 -4.89 -2.93
C ALA A 119 -12.10 -4.19 -1.57
N MET A 120 -12.06 -2.86 -1.52
CA MET A 120 -12.42 -2.11 -0.31
C MET A 120 -13.88 -2.34 0.08
N LYS A 121 -14.79 -2.35 -0.90
CA LYS A 121 -16.23 -2.58 -0.72
C LYS A 121 -16.56 -3.95 -0.13
N GLU A 122 -15.69 -4.95 -0.30
CA GLU A 122 -15.84 -6.27 0.33
C GLU A 122 -15.79 -6.20 1.86
N ALA A 123 -15.05 -5.23 2.43
CA ALA A 123 -14.84 -5.14 3.87
C ALA A 123 -15.54 -3.95 4.51
N VAL A 124 -15.65 -2.80 3.84
CA VAL A 124 -16.33 -1.58 4.35
C VAL A 124 -17.26 -0.99 3.30
N ARG A 125 -18.32 -0.28 3.71
CA ARG A 125 -19.10 0.50 2.76
C ARG A 125 -18.25 1.68 2.30
N VAL A 126 -18.16 1.87 0.99
CA VAL A 126 -17.36 2.91 0.36
C VAL A 126 -18.24 3.75 -0.56
N MET A 127 -18.03 5.06 -0.52
CA MET A 127 -18.57 6.01 -1.50
C MET A 127 -17.42 6.82 -2.11
N SER A 128 -17.57 7.23 -3.36
CA SER A 128 -16.76 8.32 -3.93
C SER A 128 -17.19 9.68 -3.35
N ALA A 129 -16.36 10.70 -3.55
CA ALA A 129 -16.69 12.08 -3.20
C ALA A 129 -17.99 12.53 -3.89
N ASP A 130 -18.17 12.21 -5.16
CA ASP A 130 -19.36 12.55 -5.95
C ASP A 130 -20.62 11.84 -5.43
N GLU A 131 -20.54 10.53 -5.16
CA GLU A 131 -21.64 9.75 -4.58
C GLU A 131 -22.04 10.30 -3.21
N PHE A 132 -21.07 10.71 -2.40
CA PHE A 132 -21.35 11.31 -1.10
C PHE A 132 -22.03 12.69 -1.23
N LEU A 133 -21.55 13.56 -2.12
CA LEU A 133 -22.18 14.88 -2.32
C LEU A 133 -23.62 14.75 -2.86
N GLU A 134 -23.85 13.81 -3.77
CA GLU A 134 -25.21 13.48 -4.22
C GLU A 134 -26.07 12.97 -3.07
N HIS A 135 -25.53 12.10 -2.20
CA HIS A 135 -26.24 11.62 -1.02
C HIS A 135 -26.59 12.75 -0.04
N VAL A 136 -25.69 13.72 0.16
CA VAL A 136 -25.97 14.92 0.98
C VAL A 136 -27.11 15.75 0.38
N HIS A 137 -27.12 15.96 -0.94
CA HIS A 137 -28.21 16.67 -1.62
C HIS A 137 -29.56 15.95 -1.54
N GLN A 138 -29.57 14.61 -1.56
CA GLN A 138 -30.78 13.81 -1.46
C GLN A 138 -31.31 13.72 -0.02
N HIS A 139 -30.46 13.92 0.99
CA HIS A 139 -30.80 13.77 2.41
C HIS A 139 -30.33 14.95 3.29
N PRO A 140 -30.65 16.21 2.96
CA PRO A 140 -30.14 17.38 3.69
C PRO A 140 -30.44 17.36 5.19
N ASP A 141 -31.62 16.83 5.58
CA ASP A 141 -32.05 16.73 6.97
C ASP A 141 -31.11 15.86 7.81
N LEU A 142 -30.49 14.83 7.22
CA LEU A 142 -29.54 13.95 7.91
C LEU A 142 -28.25 14.70 8.31
N PHE A 143 -27.91 15.73 7.55
CA PHE A 143 -26.72 16.56 7.72
C PHE A 143 -27.03 17.90 8.40
N GLY A 144 -28.30 18.16 8.74
CA GLY A 144 -28.72 19.42 9.36
C GLY A 144 -28.57 20.64 8.44
N LEU A 145 -28.69 20.45 7.12
CA LEU A 145 -28.50 21.52 6.14
C LEU A 145 -29.83 22.04 5.59
N ASP A 146 -29.88 23.34 5.32
CA ASP A 146 -30.89 23.95 4.46
C ASP A 146 -30.36 24.11 3.01
N GLN A 147 -31.16 24.72 2.13
CA GLN A 147 -30.76 24.98 0.74
C GLN A 147 -29.51 25.87 0.64
N GLY A 148 -29.32 26.81 1.58
CA GLY A 148 -28.15 27.67 1.62
C GLY A 148 -26.88 26.88 1.95
N GLY A 149 -26.94 26.03 2.98
CA GLY A 149 -25.84 25.15 3.37
C GLY A 149 -25.47 24.15 2.27
N LEU A 150 -26.46 23.53 1.61
CA LEU A 150 -26.21 22.65 0.46
C LEU A 150 -25.42 23.34 -0.66
N SER A 151 -25.78 24.57 -1.00
CA SER A 151 -25.12 25.31 -2.09
C SER A 151 -23.66 25.67 -1.81
N GLN A 152 -23.22 25.58 -0.55
CA GLN A 152 -21.84 25.84 -0.12
C GLN A 152 -20.97 24.58 -0.15
N LEU A 153 -21.54 23.39 -0.27
CA LEU A 153 -20.78 22.15 -0.38
C LEU A 153 -20.37 21.91 -1.83
N ALA A 154 -19.07 21.83 -2.07
CA ALA A 154 -18.51 21.54 -3.38
C ALA A 154 -17.27 20.65 -3.26
N ILE A 155 -17.12 19.71 -4.20
CA ILE A 155 -15.85 19.01 -4.36
C ILE A 155 -14.86 20.01 -4.95
N ILE A 156 -13.71 20.12 -4.30
CA ILE A 156 -12.63 20.99 -4.71
C ILE A 156 -11.63 20.13 -5.45
N ASP A 157 -11.30 20.54 -6.67
CA ASP A 157 -10.20 19.96 -7.43
C ASP A 157 -8.86 20.13 -6.71
N ALA A 158 -7.86 19.37 -7.13
CA ALA A 158 -6.57 19.30 -6.48
C ALA A 158 -5.96 20.68 -6.18
N ASN A 159 -5.97 21.04 -4.89
CA ASN A 159 -5.43 22.30 -4.39
C ASN A 159 -4.70 22.10 -3.06
N HIS A 160 -3.37 22.20 -3.09
CA HIS A 160 -2.53 22.09 -1.90
C HIS A 160 -2.85 23.10 -0.80
N ASN A 161 -3.38 24.27 -1.15
CA ASN A 161 -3.68 25.32 -0.19
C ASN A 161 -5.06 25.16 0.45
N HIS A 162 -5.90 24.26 -0.08
CA HIS A 162 -7.20 24.01 0.51
C HIS A 162 -7.07 23.05 1.71
N PRO A 163 -7.77 23.32 2.84
CA PRO A 163 -7.73 22.45 4.02
C PRO A 163 -8.40 21.09 3.80
N SER A 164 -9.28 20.98 2.80
CA SER A 164 -10.03 19.75 2.47
C SER A 164 -10.31 19.61 0.98
N TRP A 165 -10.61 18.40 0.50
CA TRP A 165 -11.14 18.18 -0.86
C TRP A 165 -12.65 18.46 -0.95
N LEU A 166 -13.34 18.63 0.19
CA LEU A 166 -14.74 19.05 0.27
C LEU A 166 -14.80 20.44 0.92
N ASP A 167 -15.35 21.41 0.19
CA ASP A 167 -15.55 22.75 0.71
C ASP A 167 -16.56 22.74 1.87
N ASN A 168 -16.35 23.62 2.86
CA ASN A 168 -17.24 23.79 4.01
C ASN A 168 -17.56 22.47 4.75
N VAL A 169 -16.65 21.49 4.74
CA VAL A 169 -16.83 20.17 5.39
C VAL A 169 -17.10 20.28 6.89
N ASP A 170 -16.62 21.34 7.54
CA ASP A 170 -16.86 21.65 8.95
C ASP A 170 -18.33 21.98 9.27
N THR A 171 -19.13 22.35 8.27
CA THR A 171 -20.57 22.60 8.44
C THR A 171 -21.37 21.31 8.67
N ILE A 172 -20.89 20.17 8.17
CA ILE A 172 -21.52 18.86 8.31
C ILE A 172 -20.72 17.88 9.16
N GLY A 173 -19.41 18.11 9.29
CA GLY A 173 -18.43 17.18 9.80
C GLY A 173 -17.92 17.55 11.18
N ARG A 174 -18.02 16.60 12.12
CA ARG A 174 -17.32 16.72 13.38
C ARG A 174 -15.84 16.42 13.15
N LYS A 175 -15.02 17.45 13.35
CA LYS A 175 -13.56 17.35 13.30
C LYS A 175 -13.05 16.46 14.44
N ILE A 176 -12.29 15.43 14.11
CA ILE A 176 -11.61 14.56 15.08
C ILE A 176 -10.10 14.50 14.83
N LEU A 177 -9.39 13.86 15.77
CA LEU A 177 -7.94 13.60 15.67
C LEU A 177 -7.10 14.89 15.55
N ASP A 178 -7.55 16.00 16.12
CA ASP A 178 -6.71 17.19 16.19
C ASP A 178 -5.56 16.92 17.18
N GLY A 179 -4.35 16.76 16.63
CA GLY A 179 -3.16 16.38 17.41
C GLY A 179 -2.65 14.94 17.18
N PHE A 180 -3.13 14.25 16.13
CA PHE A 180 -2.54 12.95 15.74
C PHE A 180 -1.09 13.12 15.26
N ASP A 181 -0.16 12.75 16.13
CA ASP A 181 1.29 12.72 15.90
C ASP A 181 1.77 11.24 15.83
N PRO A 182 3.03 10.92 15.50
CA PRO A 182 3.49 9.52 15.38
C PRO A 182 3.63 8.84 16.74
N ASN A 183 3.43 9.57 17.84
CA ASN A 183 3.41 9.07 19.20
C ASN A 183 1.97 8.88 19.66
N THR A 184 1.00 8.92 18.75
CA THR A 184 -0.41 8.75 19.08
C THR A 184 -0.88 7.35 18.73
N CYS A 185 -1.74 6.81 19.58
CA CYS A 185 -2.42 5.54 19.38
C CYS A 185 -3.94 5.78 19.46
N VAL A 186 -4.73 5.03 18.68
CA VAL A 186 -6.18 5.20 18.63
C VAL A 186 -6.85 3.98 19.23
N VAL A 187 -7.68 4.19 20.23
CA VAL A 187 -8.60 3.17 20.73
C VAL A 187 -9.80 3.14 19.79
N GLY A 188 -9.80 2.17 18.88
CA GLY A 188 -10.78 2.04 17.80
C GLY A 188 -12.09 1.39 18.22
N ASP A 189 -12.22 0.91 19.45
CA ASP A 189 -13.48 0.32 19.91
C ASP A 189 -14.60 1.34 20.01
N VAL A 190 -15.76 0.97 19.46
CA VAL A 190 -17.03 1.58 19.89
C VAL A 190 -17.31 1.21 21.36
N PRO A 191 -18.05 2.01 22.13
CA PRO A 191 -18.16 1.83 23.58
C PRO A 191 -18.87 0.52 23.97
N SER A 192 -19.68 0.00 23.05
CA SER A 192 -20.37 -1.29 23.15
C SER A 192 -19.50 -2.51 22.82
N ALA A 193 -18.26 -2.33 22.34
CA ALA A 193 -17.40 -3.44 21.95
C ALA A 193 -17.06 -4.33 23.15
N VAL A 194 -17.14 -5.65 22.95
CA VAL A 194 -16.73 -6.64 23.95
C VAL A 194 -15.21 -6.54 24.17
N LYS A 195 -14.82 -6.33 25.42
CA LYS A 195 -13.43 -6.25 25.86
C LYS A 195 -13.00 -7.58 26.47
N ASP A 196 -11.81 -8.05 26.10
CA ASP A 196 -11.26 -9.24 26.74
C ASP A 196 -10.77 -8.94 28.18
N PRO A 197 -10.58 -9.97 29.04
CA PRO A 197 -10.14 -9.77 30.42
C PRO A 197 -8.80 -9.06 30.56
N GLU A 198 -7.97 -9.09 29.52
CA GLU A 198 -6.65 -8.47 29.51
C GLU A 198 -6.65 -7.06 28.91
N TYR A 199 -7.82 -6.55 28.50
CA TYR A 199 -7.98 -5.29 27.77
C TYR A 199 -7.18 -4.17 28.36
N SER A 200 -7.34 -3.90 29.67
CA SER A 200 -6.68 -2.77 30.33
C SER A 200 -5.16 -2.93 30.34
N ARG A 201 -4.65 -4.15 30.50
CA ARG A 201 -3.21 -4.45 30.49
C ARG A 201 -2.64 -4.28 29.08
N ARG A 202 -3.33 -4.81 28.07
CA ARG A 202 -2.94 -4.68 26.65
C ARG A 202 -2.98 -3.23 26.20
N LEU A 203 -4.05 -2.49 26.53
CA LEU A 203 -4.15 -1.07 26.23
C LEU A 203 -3.05 -0.26 26.93
N ALA A 204 -2.76 -0.53 28.20
CA ALA A 204 -1.68 0.16 28.91
C ALA A 204 -0.31 -0.10 28.26
N SER A 205 -0.02 -1.36 27.91
CA SER A 205 1.22 -1.72 27.20
C SER A 205 1.26 -1.11 25.80
N PHE A 206 0.14 -1.10 25.09
CA PHE A 206 0.04 -0.48 23.78
C PHE A 206 0.28 1.02 23.89
N ALA A 207 -0.43 1.72 24.77
CA ALA A 207 -0.32 3.17 24.94
C ALA A 207 0.98 3.62 25.64
N GLU A 208 1.88 2.71 26.02
CA GLU A 208 3.12 3.05 26.73
C GLU A 208 3.97 4.03 25.90
N GLY A 209 4.29 5.19 26.50
CA GLY A 209 5.02 6.26 25.84
C GLY A 209 4.28 6.96 24.69
N ARG A 210 2.96 6.76 24.59
CA ARG A 210 2.10 7.29 23.51
C ARG A 210 0.91 8.08 24.06
N ASN A 211 0.50 9.11 23.31
CA ASN A 211 -0.78 9.76 23.51
C ASN A 211 -1.90 8.80 23.05
N SER A 212 -3.00 8.75 23.81
CA SER A 212 -4.15 7.91 23.46
C SER A 212 -5.30 8.78 22.98
N ILE A 213 -5.85 8.47 21.81
CA ILE A 213 -7.12 9.06 21.37
C ILE A 213 -8.22 8.01 21.52
N VAL A 214 -9.27 8.40 22.22
CA VAL A 214 -10.49 7.62 22.43
C VAL A 214 -11.64 8.44 21.89
N MET A 215 -12.49 7.86 21.05
CA MET A 215 -13.70 8.54 20.60
C MET A 215 -14.67 8.74 21.76
N SER A 216 -15.20 9.94 21.90
CA SER A 216 -16.36 10.19 22.76
C SER A 216 -17.62 9.60 22.14
N GLN A 217 -18.66 9.37 22.95
CA GLN A 217 -19.95 8.90 22.43
C GLN A 217 -20.52 9.86 21.38
N GLU A 218 -20.30 11.17 21.56
CA GLU A 218 -20.67 12.20 20.59
C GLU A 218 -19.93 12.02 19.24
N ASP A 219 -18.63 11.69 19.26
CA ASP A 219 -17.88 11.41 18.03
C ASP A 219 -18.42 10.16 17.32
N ILE A 220 -18.83 9.15 18.08
CA ILE A 220 -19.37 7.89 17.54
C ILE A 220 -20.76 8.10 16.95
N ASP A 221 -21.57 8.97 17.54
CA ASP A 221 -22.92 9.25 17.09
C ASP A 221 -23.01 10.32 16.00
N ALA A 222 -21.95 11.11 15.79
CA ALA A 222 -21.90 12.11 14.73
C ALA A 222 -22.17 11.51 13.34
N THR A 223 -23.05 12.15 12.56
CA THR A 223 -23.35 11.76 11.17
C THR A 223 -22.09 11.71 10.33
N VAL A 224 -21.29 12.78 10.33
CA VAL A 224 -20.02 12.83 9.62
C VAL A 224 -18.90 13.04 10.63
N VAL A 225 -17.90 12.16 10.55
CA VAL A 225 -16.61 12.34 11.22
C VAL A 225 -15.61 12.75 10.16
N TRP A 226 -14.86 13.81 10.44
CA TRP A 226 -13.88 14.37 9.52
C TRP A 226 -12.48 14.34 10.14
N ILE A 227 -11.54 13.71 9.43
CA ILE A 227 -10.12 13.73 9.75
C ILE A 227 -9.43 14.79 8.89
N PRO A 228 -8.90 15.88 9.48
CA PRO A 228 -8.28 16.97 8.74
C PRO A 228 -7.00 16.57 8.02
N LYS A 229 -6.60 17.44 7.09
CA LYS A 229 -5.32 17.37 6.39
C LYS A 229 -4.14 17.31 7.35
N ALA A 230 -3.14 16.53 6.98
CA ALA A 230 -1.92 16.33 7.76
C ALA A 230 -2.18 15.77 9.18
N LYS A 231 -3.20 14.93 9.35
CA LYS A 231 -3.47 14.19 10.60
C LYS A 231 -3.39 12.68 10.43
N LEU A 232 -2.94 12.18 9.29
CA LEU A 232 -2.85 10.76 8.97
C LEU A 232 -1.45 10.33 8.50
N LEU A 233 -0.41 10.84 9.16
CA LEU A 233 0.98 10.39 8.95
C LEU A 233 1.62 9.98 10.28
N GLY A 234 2.59 9.08 10.18
CA GLY A 234 3.49 8.72 11.27
C GLY A 234 3.05 7.53 12.08
N ASN A 235 1.84 7.06 11.81
CA ASN A 235 1.28 5.84 12.34
C ASN A 235 0.81 4.99 11.16
N PHE A 236 1.06 3.68 11.21
CA PHE A 236 0.36 2.72 10.36
C PHE A 236 -0.95 2.33 11.05
N TYR A 237 -1.86 1.62 10.38
CA TYR A 237 -3.06 1.06 11.05
C TYR A 237 -2.73 0.11 12.22
N GLY A 238 -1.47 -0.29 12.39
CA GLY A 238 -0.97 -0.89 13.63
C GLY A 238 -1.12 0.00 14.88
N SER A 239 -1.35 1.30 14.74
CA SER A 239 -1.66 2.23 15.83
C SER A 239 -3.12 2.18 16.30
N VAL A 240 -3.97 1.41 15.61
CA VAL A 240 -5.37 1.19 16.00
C VAL A 240 -5.43 -0.01 16.96
N PHE A 241 -5.82 0.26 18.20
CA PHE A 241 -6.08 -0.73 19.22
C PHE A 241 -7.56 -1.09 19.25
N LEU A 242 -7.87 -2.38 19.28
CA LEU A 242 -9.22 -2.90 19.49
C LEU A 242 -9.26 -3.81 20.71
N GLY A 243 -10.43 -3.91 21.30
CA GLY A 243 -10.61 -4.45 22.64
C GLY A 243 -10.51 -5.96 22.76
N ASN A 244 -10.34 -6.62 21.63
CA ASN A 244 -10.04 -8.03 21.54
C ASN A 244 -9.02 -8.26 20.42
N ASN A 245 -7.98 -9.04 20.71
CA ASN A 245 -6.95 -9.47 19.75
C ASN A 245 -7.51 -10.05 18.45
N PHE A 246 -8.63 -10.78 18.52
CA PHE A 246 -9.29 -11.32 17.33
C PHE A 246 -9.78 -10.21 16.40
N ARG A 247 -10.40 -9.15 16.94
CA ARG A 247 -10.82 -8.01 16.13
C ARG A 247 -9.63 -7.24 15.56
N THR A 248 -8.57 -7.06 16.34
CA THR A 248 -7.31 -6.46 15.86
C THR A 248 -6.74 -7.24 14.67
N TRP A 249 -6.71 -8.57 14.76
CA TRP A 249 -6.29 -9.43 13.64
C TRP A 249 -7.23 -9.32 12.44
N GLN A 250 -8.56 -9.30 12.65
CA GLN A 250 -9.54 -9.12 11.58
C GLN A 250 -9.37 -7.78 10.86
N LEU A 251 -9.17 -6.68 11.60
CA LEU A 251 -8.90 -5.36 11.05
C LEU A 251 -7.65 -5.36 10.16
N ARG A 252 -6.53 -5.88 10.68
CA ARG A 252 -5.26 -5.95 9.93
C ARG A 252 -5.42 -6.78 8.65
N LYS A 253 -6.14 -7.91 8.75
CA LYS A 253 -6.48 -8.76 7.60
C LYS A 253 -7.37 -8.03 6.59
N ALA A 254 -8.34 -7.25 7.05
CA ALA A 254 -9.21 -6.43 6.22
C ALA A 254 -8.41 -5.38 5.45
N VAL A 255 -7.63 -4.54 6.15
CA VAL A 255 -6.78 -3.52 5.51
C VAL A 255 -5.88 -4.15 4.45
N ARG A 256 -5.15 -5.21 4.80
CA ARG A 256 -4.25 -5.88 3.85
C ARG A 256 -4.94 -6.44 2.61
N ARG A 257 -6.10 -7.09 2.75
CA ARG A 257 -6.78 -7.74 1.62
C ARG A 257 -7.54 -6.75 0.73
N ALA A 258 -8.07 -5.71 1.36
CA ALA A 258 -9.02 -4.79 0.75
C ALA A 258 -8.37 -3.48 0.29
N VAL A 259 -7.44 -2.92 1.07
CA VAL A 259 -6.67 -1.72 0.71
C VAL A 259 -5.46 -2.14 -0.12
N ARG A 260 -5.73 -2.60 -1.34
CA ARG A 260 -4.71 -3.06 -2.27
C ARG A 260 -4.63 -2.17 -3.51
N LEU A 261 -3.46 -2.17 -4.12
CA LEU A 261 -3.24 -1.56 -5.43
C LEU A 261 -4.04 -2.31 -6.50
N ARG A 262 -4.37 -1.61 -7.58
CA ARG A 262 -4.96 -2.23 -8.77
C ARG A 262 -4.07 -3.33 -9.34
N ARG A 263 -4.71 -4.39 -9.87
CA ARG A 263 -4.04 -5.60 -10.40
C ARG A 263 -3.05 -5.26 -11.51
N GLU A 264 -3.36 -4.25 -12.29
CA GLU A 264 -2.60 -3.81 -13.44
C GLU A 264 -1.18 -3.35 -13.08
N TYR A 265 -0.95 -2.79 -11.88
CA TYR A 265 0.40 -2.48 -11.41
C TYR A 265 1.25 -3.75 -11.20
N PHE A 266 0.65 -4.84 -10.73
CA PHE A 266 1.35 -6.10 -10.54
C PHE A 266 1.66 -6.78 -11.87
N VAL A 267 0.73 -6.72 -12.83
CA VAL A 267 0.96 -7.19 -14.20
C VAL A 267 2.09 -6.39 -14.86
N ALA A 268 2.11 -5.07 -14.67
CA ALA A 268 3.20 -4.22 -15.14
C ALA A 268 4.55 -4.57 -14.50
N ALA A 269 4.58 -4.88 -13.19
CA ALA A 269 5.79 -5.34 -12.50
C ALA A 269 6.30 -6.70 -13.03
N GLU A 270 5.40 -7.64 -13.32
CA GLU A 270 5.76 -8.93 -13.91
C GLU A 270 6.34 -8.76 -15.33
N ALA A 271 5.71 -7.91 -16.15
CA ALA A 271 6.21 -7.59 -17.49
C ALA A 271 7.58 -6.87 -17.45
N ALA A 272 7.75 -5.94 -16.51
CA ALA A 272 9.01 -5.25 -16.26
C ALA A 272 10.14 -6.23 -15.88
N LEU A 273 9.87 -7.16 -14.96
CA LEU A 273 10.85 -8.20 -14.59
C LEU A 273 11.19 -9.09 -15.80
N ALA A 274 10.19 -9.49 -16.58
CA ALA A 274 10.39 -10.34 -17.75
C ALA A 274 11.25 -9.66 -18.83
N SER A 275 11.07 -8.36 -19.08
CA SER A 275 11.82 -7.64 -20.13
C SER A 275 13.33 -7.59 -19.87
N VAL A 276 13.76 -7.70 -18.62
CA VAL A 276 15.18 -7.69 -18.21
C VAL A 276 15.67 -9.05 -17.69
N GLN A 277 14.89 -10.12 -17.90
CA GLN A 277 15.23 -11.49 -17.49
C GLN A 277 15.50 -11.62 -15.98
N LEU A 278 14.71 -10.91 -15.17
CA LEU A 278 14.61 -11.10 -13.74
C LEU A 278 13.42 -11.99 -13.42
N THR A 279 13.60 -12.91 -12.48
CA THR A 279 12.54 -13.80 -12.00
C THR A 279 12.28 -13.48 -10.52
N PRO A 280 11.00 -13.37 -10.08
CA PRO A 280 10.68 -13.20 -8.66
C PRO A 280 11.46 -14.19 -7.77
N GLY A 281 12.07 -13.69 -6.69
CA GLY A 281 12.84 -14.48 -5.74
C GLY A 281 14.26 -14.86 -6.19
N THR A 282 14.75 -14.42 -7.36
CA THR A 282 16.09 -14.81 -7.85
C THR A 282 17.13 -13.67 -7.89
N PHE A 283 16.74 -12.43 -7.59
CA PHE A 283 17.59 -11.24 -7.61
C PHE A 283 17.62 -10.55 -6.25
N GLY A 284 18.63 -9.72 -5.97
CA GLY A 284 18.62 -8.81 -4.82
C GLY A 284 17.99 -7.48 -5.21
N ALA A 285 17.33 -6.78 -4.29
CA ALA A 285 16.89 -5.41 -4.54
C ALA A 285 17.42 -4.43 -3.50
N MET A 286 17.70 -3.22 -3.95
CA MET A 286 18.06 -2.11 -3.09
C MET A 286 17.15 -0.92 -3.38
N HIS A 287 16.68 -0.25 -2.34
CA HIS A 287 16.09 1.08 -2.46
C HIS A 287 17.03 2.11 -1.84
N ILE A 288 17.45 3.10 -2.62
CA ILE A 288 18.31 4.19 -2.19
C ILE A 288 17.55 5.51 -2.36
N ARG A 289 17.05 6.03 -1.25
CA ARG A 289 16.40 7.34 -1.15
C ARG A 289 17.46 8.42 -1.34
N GLN A 290 17.27 9.24 -2.36
CA GLN A 290 18.12 10.38 -2.71
C GLN A 290 17.29 11.67 -2.67
N ASP A 291 17.84 12.79 -3.17
CA ASP A 291 17.19 14.09 -3.34
C ASP A 291 16.96 14.85 -2.01
N ASP A 292 15.71 15.14 -1.64
CA ASP A 292 15.32 15.90 -0.44
C ASP A 292 15.85 15.31 0.88
N TRP A 293 16.13 14.01 0.86
CA TRP A 293 16.69 13.26 1.99
C TRP A 293 18.09 13.76 2.38
N SER A 294 18.88 14.24 1.42
CA SER A 294 20.23 14.79 1.65
C SER A 294 20.22 16.02 2.56
N HIS A 295 19.11 16.75 2.59
CA HIS A 295 18.96 17.97 3.40
C HIS A 295 18.25 17.70 4.72
N GLN A 296 17.22 16.85 4.73
CA GLN A 296 16.39 16.60 5.90
C GLN A 296 17.00 15.55 6.85
N PHE A 297 17.76 14.60 6.31
CA PHE A 297 18.21 13.41 7.03
C PHE A 297 19.67 13.08 6.72
N MET A 298 20.56 14.07 6.89
CA MET A 298 21.99 13.94 6.58
C MET A 298 22.67 12.70 7.19
N ASN A 299 22.23 12.26 8.38
CA ASN A 299 22.79 11.08 9.05
C ASN A 299 22.26 9.74 8.50
N MET A 300 21.17 9.76 7.73
CA MET A 300 20.51 8.59 7.12
C MET A 300 20.61 8.62 5.59
N TYR A 301 21.31 9.61 5.05
CA TYR A 301 21.47 9.83 3.61
C TYR A 301 22.70 9.11 3.10
N LEU A 302 22.51 8.21 2.13
CA LEU A 302 23.61 7.62 1.39
C LEU A 302 24.15 8.64 0.40
N ASN A 303 25.34 9.17 0.67
CA ASN A 303 26.03 10.05 -0.26
C ASN A 303 26.64 9.23 -1.39
N ALA A 304 26.05 9.31 -2.59
CA ALA A 304 26.54 8.61 -3.78
C ALA A 304 27.98 8.98 -4.17
N SER A 305 28.53 10.09 -3.64
CA SER A 305 29.94 10.48 -3.86
C SER A 305 30.95 9.65 -3.08
N ASP A 306 30.53 9.06 -1.95
CA ASP A 306 31.36 8.30 -1.00
C ASP A 306 30.64 6.99 -0.60
N PRO A 307 30.31 6.12 -1.58
CA PRO A 307 29.47 4.94 -1.35
C PRO A 307 30.03 3.97 -0.29
N GLU A 308 31.35 3.91 -0.13
CA GLU A 308 32.04 3.06 0.84
C GLU A 308 31.61 3.33 2.28
N LYS A 309 31.26 4.58 2.63
CA LYS A 309 30.85 4.95 4.00
C LYS A 309 29.59 4.23 4.46
N PHE A 310 28.74 3.82 3.51
CA PHE A 310 27.43 3.20 3.79
C PHE A 310 27.41 1.72 3.38
N LEU A 311 28.14 1.37 2.33
CA LEU A 311 28.08 0.03 1.76
C LEU A 311 29.13 -0.93 2.33
N ASP A 312 30.16 -0.46 3.05
CA ASP A 312 31.18 -1.33 3.68
C ASP A 312 30.78 -1.89 5.06
N THR A 313 29.48 -2.03 5.34
CA THR A 313 29.02 -2.78 6.51
C THR A 313 29.04 -4.29 6.23
N PRO A 314 29.26 -5.17 7.24
CA PRO A 314 29.19 -6.61 7.03
C PRO A 314 27.88 -7.07 6.38
N THR A 315 26.75 -6.54 6.86
CA THR A 315 25.40 -6.86 6.35
C THR A 315 25.25 -6.53 4.86
N VAL A 316 25.70 -5.35 4.43
CA VAL A 316 25.56 -4.91 3.03
C VAL A 316 26.57 -5.65 2.14
N ASN A 317 27.79 -5.88 2.61
CA ASN A 317 28.79 -6.67 1.88
C ASN A 317 28.31 -8.11 1.65
N ASP A 318 27.74 -8.76 2.67
CA ASP A 318 27.14 -10.10 2.55
C ASP A 318 25.98 -10.11 1.55
N PHE A 319 25.10 -9.10 1.62
CA PHE A 319 24.02 -8.93 0.65
C PHE A 319 24.57 -8.81 -0.77
N LEU A 320 25.45 -7.83 -1.05
CA LEU A 320 25.99 -7.59 -2.39
C LEU A 320 26.73 -8.83 -2.92
N GLY A 321 27.58 -9.46 -2.09
CA GLY A 321 28.34 -10.66 -2.45
C GLY A 321 27.49 -11.89 -2.71
N SER A 322 26.23 -11.92 -2.25
CA SER A 322 25.31 -13.04 -2.47
C SER A 322 24.50 -12.95 -3.76
N HIS A 323 24.51 -11.81 -4.46
CA HIS A 323 23.68 -11.56 -5.66
C HIS A 323 24.49 -11.27 -6.92
N GLY A 324 24.13 -11.97 -8.00
CA GLY A 324 24.67 -11.71 -9.34
C GLY A 324 23.79 -10.86 -10.24
N LYS A 325 22.51 -10.72 -9.88
CA LYS A 325 21.53 -9.84 -10.52
C LYS A 325 20.88 -8.99 -9.44
N MET A 326 20.77 -7.69 -9.67
CA MET A 326 20.13 -6.76 -8.75
C MET A 326 19.21 -5.78 -9.45
N TYR A 327 18.15 -5.41 -8.76
CA TYR A 327 17.35 -4.23 -9.09
C TYR A 327 17.70 -3.09 -8.13
N LEU A 328 17.94 -1.90 -8.65
CA LEU A 328 18.25 -0.70 -7.86
C LEU A 328 17.17 0.36 -8.06
N ALA A 329 16.32 0.54 -7.05
CA ALA A 329 15.36 1.63 -6.97
C ALA A 329 16.06 2.88 -6.42
N VAL A 330 16.39 3.81 -7.31
CA VAL A 330 17.08 5.05 -6.96
C VAL A 330 16.49 6.19 -7.78
N GLN A 331 16.15 7.29 -7.10
CA GLN A 331 15.68 8.49 -7.79
C GLN A 331 16.89 9.20 -8.42
N LEU A 332 16.94 9.21 -9.76
CA LEU A 332 17.98 9.89 -10.52
C LEU A 332 17.51 11.30 -10.90
N SER A 333 17.78 12.30 -10.05
CA SER A 333 17.49 13.70 -10.36
C SER A 333 18.70 14.61 -10.17
N GLY A 334 18.79 15.64 -11.01
CA GLY A 334 19.77 16.73 -10.87
C GLY A 334 21.22 16.28 -10.84
N THR A 335 21.99 16.83 -9.89
CA THR A 335 23.43 16.61 -9.73
C THR A 335 23.76 15.23 -9.16
N GLU A 336 22.83 14.55 -8.50
CA GLU A 336 23.05 13.23 -7.91
C GLU A 336 23.17 12.13 -8.96
N ALA A 337 22.45 12.26 -10.09
CA ALA A 337 22.47 11.27 -11.16
C ALA A 337 23.89 10.96 -11.66
N HIS A 338 24.75 11.99 -11.74
CA HIS A 338 26.16 11.82 -12.12
C HIS A 338 26.93 10.97 -11.10
N ASN A 339 26.81 11.26 -9.81
CA ASN A 339 27.50 10.49 -8.76
C ASN A 339 26.97 9.06 -8.66
N VAL A 340 25.65 8.87 -8.82
CA VAL A 340 25.06 7.53 -8.86
C VAL A 340 25.68 6.71 -9.99
N GLN A 341 25.72 7.27 -11.21
CA GLN A 341 26.26 6.57 -12.37
C GLN A 341 27.77 6.35 -12.33
N GLN A 342 28.54 7.36 -11.90
CA GLN A 342 30.01 7.32 -11.99
C GLN A 342 30.69 6.70 -10.77
N LYS A 343 30.02 6.66 -9.62
CA LYS A 343 30.63 6.20 -8.36
C LYS A 343 29.85 5.07 -7.72
N LEU A 344 28.57 5.32 -7.39
CA LEU A 344 27.74 4.35 -6.67
C LEU A 344 27.55 3.04 -7.45
N LEU A 345 27.11 3.12 -8.70
CA LEU A 345 26.87 1.94 -9.54
C LEU A 345 28.14 1.09 -9.73
N PRO A 346 29.29 1.66 -10.13
CA PRO A 346 30.56 0.91 -10.19
C PRO A 346 30.93 0.28 -8.86
N TYR A 347 30.75 1.00 -7.75
CA TYR A 347 31.06 0.50 -6.42
C TYR A 347 30.20 -0.70 -6.04
N VAL A 348 28.87 -0.61 -6.19
CA VAL A 348 27.93 -1.73 -5.99
C VAL A 348 28.34 -2.93 -6.85
N LYS A 349 28.58 -2.69 -8.14
CA LYS A 349 28.97 -3.73 -9.11
C LYS A 349 30.32 -4.37 -8.76
N SER A 350 31.23 -3.65 -8.11
CA SER A 350 32.51 -4.20 -7.65
C SER A 350 32.34 -5.29 -6.58
N LYS A 351 31.33 -5.15 -5.71
CA LYS A 351 31.01 -6.04 -4.59
C LYS A 351 30.08 -7.20 -4.96
N MET A 352 29.37 -7.11 -6.08
CA MET A 352 28.43 -8.13 -6.54
C MET A 352 29.09 -9.45 -6.97
N ARG A 353 28.33 -10.54 -6.90
CA ARG A 353 28.70 -11.81 -7.56
C ARG A 353 28.53 -11.71 -9.08
N GLN A 354 29.17 -12.58 -9.86
CA GLN A 354 28.85 -12.72 -11.28
C GLN A 354 27.40 -13.20 -11.49
N PRO A 355 26.65 -12.70 -12.51
CA PRO A 355 27.11 -11.89 -13.65
C PRO A 355 27.17 -10.36 -13.43
N LYS A 356 27.04 -9.85 -12.20
CA LYS A 356 27.09 -8.40 -11.88
C LYS A 356 26.10 -7.56 -12.69
N GLN A 357 24.90 -8.08 -12.95
CA GLN A 357 23.84 -7.35 -13.66
C GLN A 357 23.12 -6.41 -12.68
N ILE A 358 23.04 -5.12 -13.03
CA ILE A 358 22.21 -4.13 -12.34
C ILE A 358 21.12 -3.69 -13.30
N VAL A 359 19.89 -3.63 -12.81
CA VAL A 359 18.69 -3.14 -13.50
C VAL A 359 18.14 -1.95 -12.71
N MET A 360 17.68 -0.92 -13.41
CA MET A 360 17.00 0.25 -12.85
C MET A 360 15.69 0.51 -13.59
N LEU A 361 14.92 1.51 -13.11
CA LEU A 361 13.65 1.90 -13.71
C LEU A 361 13.75 2.21 -15.22
N GLU A 362 14.84 2.86 -15.64
CA GLU A 362 15.07 3.21 -17.05
C GLU A 362 15.15 1.99 -17.97
N ASP A 363 15.62 0.84 -17.47
CA ASP A 363 15.72 -0.41 -18.23
C ASP A 363 14.35 -1.08 -18.44
N VAL A 364 13.39 -0.81 -17.56
CA VAL A 364 12.06 -1.46 -17.54
C VAL A 364 10.92 -0.54 -17.94
N GLY A 365 11.14 0.78 -18.00
CA GLY A 365 10.09 1.79 -18.18
C GLY A 365 9.25 1.61 -19.45
N LEU A 366 9.82 1.10 -20.54
CA LEU A 366 9.06 0.80 -21.76
C LEU A 366 8.08 -0.36 -21.56
N ALA A 367 8.49 -1.42 -20.85
CA ALA A 367 7.63 -2.56 -20.54
C ALA A 367 6.49 -2.13 -19.60
N ILE A 368 6.79 -1.28 -18.62
CA ILE A 368 5.78 -0.67 -17.74
C ILE A 368 4.74 0.09 -18.58
N LYS A 369 5.19 1.05 -19.40
CA LYS A 369 4.30 1.87 -20.24
C LYS A 369 3.44 1.04 -21.19
N ALA A 370 3.96 -0.07 -21.71
CA ALA A 370 3.22 -0.97 -22.59
C ALA A 370 2.06 -1.69 -21.88
N GLN A 371 2.18 -1.99 -20.58
CA GLN A 371 1.12 -2.63 -19.78
C GLN A 371 0.14 -1.62 -19.19
N VAL A 372 0.63 -0.41 -18.93
CA VAL A 372 -0.10 0.66 -18.25
C VAL A 372 -0.74 1.60 -19.29
N ALA A 373 -1.53 1.05 -20.22
CA ALA A 373 -2.14 1.83 -21.29
C ALA A 373 -3.08 2.92 -20.73
N GLY A 374 -2.73 4.19 -20.98
CA GLY A 374 -3.60 5.39 -21.01
C GLY A 374 -4.33 5.86 -19.75
N GLY A 375 -4.56 4.99 -18.76
CA GLY A 375 -5.45 5.28 -17.62
C GLY A 375 -4.75 5.41 -16.27
N MET A 376 -3.66 4.67 -15.99
CA MET A 376 -3.04 4.74 -14.67
C MET A 376 -2.00 5.85 -14.61
N LYS A 377 -2.16 6.72 -13.62
CA LYS A 377 -1.18 7.77 -13.32
C LYS A 377 -0.06 7.20 -12.45
N PHE A 378 1.15 7.73 -12.66
CA PHE A 378 2.31 7.47 -11.81
C PHE A 378 2.75 5.99 -11.67
N PRO A 379 2.75 5.17 -12.74
CA PRO A 379 3.04 3.75 -12.60
C PRO A 379 4.45 3.43 -12.15
N ASP A 380 5.41 4.26 -12.52
CA ASP A 380 6.83 3.96 -12.37
C ASP A 380 7.21 3.66 -10.90
N ALA A 381 6.88 4.57 -9.98
CA ALA A 381 7.22 4.41 -8.56
C ALA A 381 6.47 3.24 -7.89
N ILE A 382 5.21 3.02 -8.27
CA ILE A 382 4.39 1.92 -7.72
C ILE A 382 4.92 0.58 -8.21
N VAL A 383 5.18 0.46 -9.51
CA VAL A 383 5.72 -0.74 -10.13
C VAL A 383 7.12 -1.04 -9.59
N GLU A 384 7.94 -0.02 -9.39
CA GLU A 384 9.27 -0.18 -8.81
C GLU A 384 9.20 -0.78 -7.39
N MET A 385 8.26 -0.34 -6.54
CA MET A 385 8.05 -0.97 -5.22
C MET A 385 7.66 -2.45 -5.35
N LEU A 386 6.80 -2.78 -6.32
CA LEU A 386 6.38 -4.16 -6.56
C LEU A 386 7.51 -5.04 -7.11
N ILE A 387 8.41 -4.48 -7.91
CA ILE A 387 9.64 -5.14 -8.36
C ILE A 387 10.53 -5.43 -7.15
N CYS A 388 10.84 -4.41 -6.33
CA CYS A 388 11.69 -4.60 -5.15
C CYS A 388 11.08 -5.57 -4.14
N ALA A 389 9.75 -5.56 -3.97
CA ALA A 389 9.07 -6.48 -3.07
C ALA A 389 9.22 -7.94 -3.50
N GLN A 390 9.36 -8.23 -4.79
CA GLN A 390 9.53 -9.58 -5.30
C GLN A 390 10.98 -10.10 -5.29
N ALA A 391 11.95 -9.31 -4.82
CA ALA A 391 13.34 -9.74 -4.74
C ALA A 391 13.56 -10.88 -3.74
N ARG A 392 14.62 -11.67 -3.92
CA ARG A 392 15.06 -12.70 -2.96
C ARG A 392 15.31 -12.09 -1.60
N THR A 393 16.09 -11.02 -1.57
CA THR A 393 16.47 -10.23 -0.39
C THR A 393 16.32 -8.75 -0.76
N PHE A 394 16.13 -7.91 0.24
CA PHE A 394 15.93 -6.47 0.02
C PHE A 394 16.66 -5.68 1.10
N VAL A 395 17.37 -4.62 0.70
CA VAL A 395 17.98 -3.63 1.60
C VAL A 395 17.42 -2.25 1.24
N GLY A 396 17.00 -1.46 2.22
CA GLY A 396 16.51 -0.10 1.97
C GLY A 396 17.09 0.95 2.90
N ASN A 397 16.59 2.18 2.77
CA ASN A 397 16.85 3.27 3.72
C ASN A 397 15.96 3.18 4.95
N TRP A 398 16.55 3.39 6.12
CA TRP A 398 15.80 3.65 7.34
C TRP A 398 15.00 4.95 7.21
N GLY A 399 13.83 5.00 7.87
CA GLY A 399 12.95 6.17 7.86
C GLY A 399 12.15 6.40 6.58
N SER A 400 12.50 5.79 5.44
CA SER A 400 11.75 5.97 4.20
C SER A 400 10.42 5.20 4.19
N THR A 401 9.29 5.89 3.98
CA THR A 401 7.99 5.26 3.81
C THR A 401 7.87 4.41 2.54
N PHE A 402 8.72 4.66 1.54
CA PHE A 402 8.87 3.83 0.33
C PHE A 402 9.53 2.48 0.66
N THR A 403 10.68 2.50 1.34
CA THR A 403 11.32 1.27 1.88
C THR A 403 10.34 0.47 2.72
N GLY A 404 9.65 1.17 3.62
CA GLY A 404 8.68 0.60 4.54
C GLY A 404 7.57 -0.19 3.87
N TYR A 405 7.01 0.36 2.80
CA TYR A 405 5.97 -0.35 2.07
C TYR A 405 6.50 -1.55 1.31
N ILE A 406 7.70 -1.47 0.74
CA ILE A 406 8.34 -2.63 0.12
C ILE A 406 8.45 -3.76 1.16
N GLN A 407 8.91 -3.46 2.38
CA GLN A 407 9.02 -4.46 3.45
C GLN A 407 7.65 -5.06 3.84
N ARG A 408 6.59 -4.26 3.88
CA ARG A 408 5.22 -4.74 4.12
C ARG A 408 4.72 -5.66 3.00
N LEU A 409 4.87 -5.24 1.75
CA LEU A 409 4.55 -6.06 0.58
C LEU A 409 5.30 -7.39 0.59
N ARG A 410 6.59 -7.37 0.97
CA ARG A 410 7.42 -8.57 1.15
C ARG A 410 6.87 -9.50 2.22
N GLY A 411 6.34 -8.95 3.31
CA GLY A 411 5.64 -9.72 4.33
C GLY A 411 4.37 -10.40 3.80
N TYR A 412 3.64 -9.73 2.90
CA TYR A 412 2.38 -10.25 2.36
C TYR A 412 2.59 -11.30 1.25
N MET A 413 3.63 -11.14 0.42
CA MET A 413 3.86 -11.97 -0.76
C MET A 413 4.38 -13.38 -0.38
N PRO A 414 3.66 -14.47 -0.68
CA PRO A 414 4.08 -15.84 -0.36
C PRO A 414 5.38 -16.29 -1.05
N ALA A 415 5.70 -15.73 -2.22
CA ALA A 415 6.90 -16.08 -2.98
C ALA A 415 8.18 -15.49 -2.36
N VAL A 416 8.04 -14.55 -1.42
CA VAL A 416 9.16 -13.91 -0.77
C VAL A 416 9.59 -14.77 0.42
N LEU A 417 10.63 -15.57 0.19
CA LEU A 417 11.17 -16.50 1.20
C LEU A 417 11.94 -15.80 2.32
N ASP A 418 12.58 -14.66 2.02
CA ASP A 418 13.33 -13.87 3.00
C ASP A 418 12.68 -12.49 3.19
N SER A 419 11.88 -12.35 4.25
CA SER A 419 11.24 -11.08 4.63
C SER A 419 11.97 -10.36 5.78
N ARG A 420 13.28 -10.59 5.97
CA ARG A 420 14.07 -9.81 6.93
C ARG A 420 14.10 -8.33 6.52
N HIS A 421 14.08 -7.44 7.51
CA HIS A 421 14.29 -6.01 7.31
C HIS A 421 15.78 -5.72 7.37
N LEU A 422 16.36 -5.36 6.24
CA LEU A 422 17.76 -4.97 6.12
C LEU A 422 17.85 -3.51 5.72
N PHE A 423 18.77 -2.79 6.35
CA PHE A 423 19.05 -1.39 6.09
C PHE A 423 20.56 -1.21 5.90
N PHE A 424 20.96 -0.23 5.10
CA PHE A 424 22.37 0.09 4.90
C PHE A 424 22.88 1.23 5.79
N ASP A 425 21.99 2.03 6.37
CA ASP A 425 22.34 3.07 7.33
C ASP A 425 22.47 2.47 8.73
N ALA A 426 23.58 2.78 9.40
CA ALA A 426 23.86 2.32 10.76
C ALA A 426 23.01 3.03 11.83
N SER A 427 22.11 3.94 11.43
CA SER A 427 21.26 4.72 12.33
C SER A 427 20.09 3.88 12.86
N GLN A 428 20.40 2.88 13.70
CA GLN A 428 19.38 2.24 14.55
C GLN A 428 19.08 3.07 15.81
N ASP A 429 19.80 4.16 16.02
CA ASP A 429 19.69 5.04 17.18
C ASP A 429 18.72 6.19 16.89
N ASP A 430 17.42 5.87 16.85
CA ASP A 430 16.39 6.87 16.61
C ASP A 430 15.74 7.33 17.92
N LYS A 431 16.17 8.50 18.41
CA LYS A 431 15.43 9.28 19.42
C LYS A 431 14.43 10.25 18.78
N GLY A 432 14.35 10.28 17.45
CA GLY A 432 13.54 11.21 16.66
C GLY A 432 12.27 10.55 16.11
N SER A 433 11.22 11.35 16.01
CA SER A 433 9.92 10.95 15.50
C SER A 433 9.88 10.82 13.98
N TYR A 434 9.17 9.79 13.49
CA TYR A 434 8.65 9.53 12.12
C TYR A 434 9.54 8.74 11.12
N PRO A 435 8.97 7.73 10.42
CA PRO A 435 7.89 6.82 10.82
C PRO A 435 8.47 5.84 11.85
N SER A 436 7.74 5.58 12.94
CA SER A 436 8.26 4.83 14.08
C SER A 436 8.30 3.31 13.83
N TRP A 437 9.04 2.86 12.82
CA TRP A 437 9.31 1.43 12.56
C TRP A 437 9.78 0.72 13.82
N LYS A 438 10.70 1.37 14.55
CA LYS A 438 11.25 0.89 15.82
C LYS A 438 10.21 0.80 16.92
N LYS A 439 9.36 1.84 17.13
CA LYS A 439 8.32 1.79 18.17
C LYS A 439 7.19 0.81 17.84
N ALA A 440 6.88 0.62 16.55
CA ALA A 440 5.95 -0.41 16.09
C ALA A 440 6.49 -1.81 16.39
N ASP A 441 7.80 -2.05 16.25
CA ASP A 441 8.41 -3.35 16.56
C ASP A 441 8.71 -3.56 18.07
N GLU A 442 9.04 -2.51 18.82
CA GLU A 442 9.32 -2.57 20.27
C GLU A 442 8.05 -2.86 21.09
N ASN A 443 6.90 -2.33 20.67
CA ASN A 443 5.62 -2.68 21.28
C ASN A 443 5.14 -4.02 20.73
N ALA A 444 5.31 -5.07 21.55
CA ALA A 444 5.08 -6.45 21.16
C ALA A 444 3.77 -6.71 20.40
N GLU A 445 2.69 -5.95 20.60
CA GLU A 445 1.42 -6.12 19.86
C GLU A 445 1.42 -5.60 18.41
N VAL A 446 2.39 -4.76 18.01
CA VAL A 446 2.42 -4.03 16.73
C VAL A 446 3.54 -4.47 15.80
N SER A 447 4.42 -5.38 16.23
CA SER A 447 5.52 -5.83 15.37
C SER A 447 5.00 -6.31 14.01
N LEU A 448 5.66 -5.90 12.94
CA LEU A 448 5.34 -6.32 11.57
C LEU A 448 5.34 -7.87 11.44
N MET A 449 6.17 -8.54 12.25
CA MET A 449 6.18 -10.00 12.37
C MET A 449 4.91 -10.59 13.02
N ARG A 450 4.19 -9.81 13.85
CA ARG A 450 2.87 -10.16 14.40
C ARG A 450 1.70 -9.60 13.60
N GLU A 451 1.92 -8.62 12.72
CA GLU A 451 0.90 -8.23 11.73
C GLU A 451 0.58 -9.40 10.80
N TRP A 452 1.59 -10.23 10.52
CA TRP A 452 1.44 -11.39 9.65
C TRP A 452 2.30 -12.59 10.10
N PRO A 453 1.95 -13.23 11.23
CA PRO A 453 2.65 -14.41 11.71
C PRO A 453 2.60 -15.55 10.68
N GLU A 454 1.55 -15.65 9.86
CA GLU A 454 1.41 -16.70 8.84
C GLU A 454 2.50 -16.61 7.75
N GLY A 455 2.85 -15.41 7.28
CA GLY A 455 3.97 -15.20 6.34
C GLY A 455 5.34 -15.49 6.97
N ALA A 456 5.44 -15.35 8.28
CA ALA A 456 6.62 -15.77 9.04
C ALA A 456 6.61 -17.27 9.42
N GLN A 457 5.43 -17.90 9.56
CA GLN A 457 5.23 -19.31 9.94
C GLN A 457 5.48 -20.27 8.78
N PHE A 458 5.43 -19.82 7.53
CA PHE A 458 5.96 -20.60 6.41
C PHE A 458 7.44 -20.98 6.58
N ARG A 459 8.16 -20.33 7.51
CA ARG A 459 9.54 -20.67 7.86
C ARG A 459 9.66 -21.94 8.71
N THR A 460 8.59 -22.38 9.39
CA THR A 460 8.61 -23.58 10.25
C THR A 460 7.95 -24.81 9.60
N LEU A 461 7.14 -24.62 8.55
CA LEU A 461 6.64 -25.71 7.69
C LEU A 461 7.72 -26.14 6.68
N ARG A 462 8.75 -26.81 7.22
CA ARG A 462 9.81 -27.66 6.64
C ARG A 462 10.27 -27.43 5.17
N PRO A 463 11.58 -27.22 4.95
CA PRO A 463 12.27 -27.40 3.66
C PRO A 463 12.18 -28.80 3.03
N SER A 464 11.66 -29.81 3.73
CA SER A 464 11.65 -31.21 3.25
C SER A 464 10.71 -31.48 2.07
N LEU A 465 9.78 -30.58 1.75
CA LEU A 465 8.88 -30.75 0.59
C LEU A 465 9.42 -30.14 -0.71
N ILE A 466 10.43 -29.26 -0.64
CA ILE A 466 11.03 -28.64 -1.82
C ILE A 466 12.25 -29.44 -2.33
N SER A 467 12.90 -30.24 -1.47
CA SER A 467 14.04 -31.07 -1.89
C SER A 467 13.67 -32.29 -2.73
N ASP A 468 12.45 -32.81 -2.61
CA ASP A 468 12.10 -34.12 -3.17
C ASP A 468 11.61 -34.06 -4.62
N HIS A 469 11.20 -32.89 -5.11
CA HIS A 469 10.92 -32.68 -6.54
C HIS A 469 12.12 -32.21 -7.36
N ALA A 470 13.17 -31.70 -6.73
CA ALA A 470 14.39 -31.30 -7.43
C ALA A 470 15.45 -32.42 -7.54
N ARG A 471 15.26 -33.58 -6.89
CA ARG A 471 16.24 -34.69 -6.87
C ARG A 471 15.90 -35.89 -7.76
N HIS A 472 14.76 -35.92 -8.44
CA HIS A 472 14.36 -37.06 -9.27
C HIS A 472 14.40 -36.85 -10.79
N SER A 473 14.99 -35.76 -11.30
CA SER A 473 15.13 -35.54 -12.76
C SER A 473 16.57 -35.57 -13.28
N SER A 474 17.51 -36.17 -12.56
CA SER A 474 18.87 -36.38 -13.08
C SER A 474 19.49 -37.68 -12.59
N GLN A 475 19.07 -38.78 -13.21
CA GLN A 475 19.98 -39.89 -13.52
C GLN A 475 19.73 -40.32 -14.98
N PRO A 476 20.79 -40.73 -15.70
CA PRO A 476 20.76 -40.98 -17.15
C PRO A 476 19.90 -42.17 -17.57
#